data_AF-A0A653R2R2-F1
#
_entry.id   AF-A0A653R2R2-F1
#
_cell.length_a   1.000
_cell.length_b   1.000
_cell.length_c   1.000
_cell.angle_alpha   90.00
_cell.angle_beta   90.00
_cell.angle_gamma   90.00
#
_symmetry.space_group_name_H-M   'P 1'
#
loop_
_entity.id
_entity.type
_entity.pdbx_description
1 polymer ?
#
loop_
_entity_poly.entity_id
_entity_poly.type
_entity_poly.pdbx_seq_one_letter_code
_entity_poly.pdbx_strand_id
1 'polypeptide(L)'
;MRKDRKTGVPRANVRALFDFIVHGLRYVFPARPGEITRGIATTFAAPVLKGQIYSAGELLLVWPDPRGNSKGPAVEPLFKTATYAVRRDKELYAMLALVDAIRLGHPRESKVAAEQLSQHLMTGARSQ
;
A
#
# COMPACT_ATOMS: atom_id res chain seq x y z
N MET A 1 -4.71 -6.83 -22.82
CA MET A 1 -5.18 -6.98 -21.42
C MET A 1 -6.22 -8.09 -21.37
N ARG A 2 -6.00 -9.15 -20.58
CA ARG A 2 -6.98 -10.25 -20.45
C ARG A 2 -8.20 -9.71 -19.71
N LYS A 3 -9.39 -9.79 -20.28
CA LYS A 3 -10.63 -9.37 -19.58
C LYS A 3 -11.07 -10.48 -18.63
N ASP A 4 -11.57 -10.09 -17.47
CA ASP A 4 -12.22 -11.03 -16.56
C ASP A 4 -13.47 -11.62 -17.24
N ARG A 5 -13.63 -12.94 -17.16
CA ARG A 5 -14.72 -13.64 -17.86
C ARG A 5 -16.09 -13.37 -17.22
N LYS A 6 -16.13 -12.98 -15.94
CA LYS A 6 -17.36 -12.70 -15.19
C LYS A 6 -17.73 -11.22 -15.23
N THR A 7 -16.76 -10.31 -15.14
CA THR A 7 -17.04 -8.87 -15.07
C THR A 7 -16.79 -8.11 -16.38
N GLY A 8 -16.08 -8.72 -17.35
CA GLY A 8 -15.72 -8.06 -18.61
C GLY A 8 -14.66 -6.95 -18.48
N VAL A 9 -14.24 -6.65 -17.25
CA VAL A 9 -13.26 -5.60 -16.93
C VAL A 9 -11.84 -6.11 -17.20
N PRO A 10 -10.91 -5.27 -17.70
CA PRO A 10 -9.52 -5.66 -17.85
C PRO A 10 -8.91 -6.13 -16.51
N ARG A 11 -8.25 -7.29 -16.52
CA ARG A 11 -7.44 -7.79 -15.40
C ARG A 11 -5.98 -7.45 -15.61
N ALA A 12 -5.34 -6.96 -14.55
CA ALA A 12 -3.90 -6.79 -14.53
C ALA A 12 -3.19 -8.16 -14.57
N ASN A 13 -2.01 -8.21 -15.18
CA ASN A 13 -1.11 -9.35 -14.97
C ASN A 13 -0.54 -9.22 -13.56
N VAL A 14 -1.09 -10.01 -12.63
CA VAL A 14 -0.79 -9.90 -11.20
C VAL A 14 0.69 -10.14 -10.91
N ARG A 15 1.34 -11.10 -11.59
CA ARG A 15 2.75 -11.39 -11.39
C ARG A 15 3.63 -10.23 -11.86
N ALA A 16 3.39 -9.72 -13.07
CA ALA A 16 4.14 -8.57 -13.58
C ALA A 16 3.93 -7.31 -12.74
N LEU A 17 2.70 -7.09 -12.25
CA LEU A 17 2.40 -5.97 -11.35
C LEU A 17 3.16 -6.12 -10.02
N PHE A 18 3.15 -7.31 -9.42
CA PHE A 18 3.87 -7.58 -8.18
C PHE A 18 5.37 -7.36 -8.35
N ASP A 19 5.98 -7.93 -9.40
CA ASP A 19 7.41 -7.78 -9.68
C ASP A 19 7.78 -6.30 -9.88
N PHE A 20 6.92 -5.54 -10.57
CA PHE A 20 7.10 -4.09 -10.72
C PHE A 20 7.02 -3.34 -9.38
N ILE A 21 6.05 -3.69 -8.52
CA ILE A 21 5.91 -3.07 -7.20
C ILE A 21 7.16 -3.31 -6.35
N VAL A 22 7.65 -4.55 -6.31
CA VAL A 22 8.79 -4.94 -5.47
C VAL A 22 10.10 -4.33 -5.94
N HIS A 23 10.32 -4.28 -7.26
CA HIS A 23 11.63 -3.92 -7.82
C HIS A 23 11.71 -2.54 -8.48
N GLY A 24 10.60 -2.04 -9.04
CA GLY A 24 10.59 -0.83 -9.86
C GLY A 24 9.95 0.38 -9.20
N LEU A 25 8.90 0.18 -8.40
CA LEU A 25 8.02 1.27 -7.97
C LEU A 25 8.75 2.38 -7.20
N ARG A 26 9.70 2.02 -6.32
CA ARG A 26 10.46 3.00 -5.53
C ARG A 26 11.27 3.98 -6.37
N TYR A 27 11.62 3.61 -7.60
CA TYR A 27 12.41 4.42 -8.51
C TYR A 27 11.54 5.26 -9.46
N VAL A 28 10.38 4.73 -9.85
CA VAL A 28 9.45 5.42 -10.76
C VAL A 28 8.55 6.40 -10.00
N PHE A 29 8.19 6.07 -8.75
CA PHE A 29 7.36 6.89 -7.89
C PHE A 29 8.06 7.15 -6.55
N PRO A 30 9.23 7.81 -6.52
CA PRO A 30 9.97 8.03 -5.29
C PRO A 30 9.12 8.88 -4.33
N ALA A 31 9.09 8.49 -3.06
CA ALA A 31 8.44 9.24 -2.01
C ALA A 31 9.41 9.42 -0.84
N ARG A 32 9.26 10.52 -0.11
CA ARG A 32 10.03 10.83 1.10
C ARG A 32 9.08 11.36 2.17
N PRO A 33 9.36 11.10 3.46
CA PRO A 33 8.64 11.73 4.55
C PRO A 33 8.73 13.26 4.44
N GLY A 34 7.58 13.92 4.46
CA GLY A 34 7.45 15.37 4.45
C GLY A 34 7.14 15.93 5.83
N GLU A 35 6.52 17.12 5.86
CA GLU A 35 6.11 17.78 7.10
C GLU A 35 5.09 16.95 7.89
N ILE A 36 5.05 17.17 9.20
CA ILE A 36 4.06 16.52 10.07
C ILE A 36 2.68 17.11 9.77
N THR A 37 1.74 16.25 9.39
CA THR A 37 0.37 16.66 9.08
C THR A 37 -0.64 15.66 9.63
N ARG A 38 -1.92 16.01 9.50
CA ARG A 38 -3.06 15.14 9.78
C ARG A 38 -3.35 14.29 8.54
N GLY A 39 -3.63 13.00 8.77
CA GLY A 39 -3.91 12.10 7.65
C GLY A 39 -4.38 10.72 8.05
N ILE A 40 -4.44 9.85 7.04
CA ILE A 40 -4.71 8.42 7.18
C ILE A 40 -3.35 7.72 7.28
N ALA A 41 -3.14 6.92 8.34
CA ALA A 41 -1.90 6.18 8.49
C ALA A 41 -1.64 5.24 7.31
N THR A 42 -0.41 5.15 6.84
CA THR A 42 0.01 4.22 5.78
C THR A 42 1.17 3.35 6.32
N THR A 43 1.85 2.61 5.43
CA THR A 43 2.94 1.69 5.78
C THR A 43 2.51 0.72 6.90
N PHE A 44 3.43 0.31 7.77
CA PHE A 44 3.15 -0.56 8.92
C PHE A 44 2.30 0.11 10.01
N ALA A 45 2.15 1.44 9.95
CA ALA A 45 1.28 2.20 10.84
C ALA A 45 -0.21 2.10 10.46
N ALA A 46 -0.53 1.58 9.27
CA ALA A 46 -1.90 1.40 8.83
C ALA A 46 -2.65 0.44 9.79
N PRO A 47 -3.79 0.84 10.39
CA PRO A 47 -4.49 0.01 11.37
C PRO A 47 -4.93 -1.35 10.82
N VAL A 48 -5.11 -1.46 9.51
CA VAL A 48 -5.46 -2.71 8.83
C VAL A 48 -4.32 -3.74 8.86
N LEU A 49 -3.07 -3.31 9.08
CA LEU A 49 -1.88 -4.17 9.22
C LEU A 49 -1.46 -4.37 10.69
N LYS A 50 -2.21 -3.80 11.64
CA LYS A 50 -1.86 -3.85 13.07
C LYS A 50 -1.80 -5.30 13.57
N GLY A 51 -0.68 -5.65 14.23
CA GLY A 51 -0.45 -6.99 14.78
C GLY A 51 0.09 -8.02 13.79
N GLN A 52 0.21 -7.66 12.50
CA GLN A 52 0.82 -8.53 11.49
C GLN A 52 2.33 -8.32 11.38
N ILE A 53 2.83 -7.17 11.83
CA ILE A 53 4.23 -6.76 11.68
C ILE A 53 4.64 -5.94 12.91
N TYR A 54 5.72 -6.37 13.60
CA TYR A 54 6.30 -5.62 14.72
C TYR A 54 7.28 -4.59 14.17
N SER A 55 6.82 -3.37 13.96
CA SER A 55 7.67 -2.23 13.63
C SER A 55 8.36 -1.73 14.90
N ALA A 56 9.61 -2.13 15.09
CA ALA A 56 10.45 -1.60 16.15
C ALA A 56 10.84 -0.15 15.81
N GLY A 57 10.01 0.82 16.20
CA GLY A 57 10.35 2.24 16.20
C GLY A 57 10.03 3.04 14.93
N GLU A 58 9.13 2.58 14.07
CA GLU A 58 8.87 3.25 12.79
C GLU A 58 8.01 4.53 12.90
N LEU A 59 8.35 5.50 12.04
CA LEU A 59 7.59 6.74 11.85
C LEU A 59 6.17 6.42 11.35
N LEU A 60 5.17 6.93 12.06
CA LEU A 60 3.77 6.86 11.65
C LEU A 60 3.53 7.74 10.41
N LEU A 61 3.87 7.26 9.23
CA LEU A 61 3.63 7.99 7.99
C LEU A 61 2.13 8.09 7.71
N VAL A 62 1.70 9.23 7.18
CA VAL A 62 0.30 9.46 6.85
C VAL A 62 0.14 9.95 5.42
N TRP A 63 -0.89 9.47 4.74
CA TRP A 63 -1.41 10.17 3.57
C TRP A 63 -2.18 11.41 4.05
N PRO A 64 -1.80 12.63 3.61
CA PRO A 64 -2.49 13.86 4.01
C PRO A 64 -3.98 13.80 3.70
N ASP A 65 -4.81 13.99 4.72
CA ASP A 65 -6.27 14.00 4.55
C ASP A 65 -6.92 14.73 5.74
N PRO A 66 -7.76 15.75 5.49
CA PRO A 66 -8.39 16.55 6.54
C PRO A 66 -9.34 15.74 7.44
N ARG A 67 -9.88 14.62 6.93
CA ARG A 67 -10.75 13.71 7.67
C ARG A 67 -9.98 12.54 8.27
N GLY A 68 -8.65 12.53 8.22
CA GLY A 68 -7.80 11.49 8.81
C GLY A 68 -7.79 11.58 10.33
N ASN A 69 -7.43 10.52 11.06
CA ASN A 69 -7.39 10.54 12.54
C ASN A 69 -5.99 10.28 13.10
N SER A 70 -4.99 10.24 12.23
CA SER A 70 -3.58 10.03 12.59
C SER A 70 -2.77 11.30 12.31
N LYS A 71 -1.64 11.45 13.00
CA LYS A 71 -0.69 12.54 12.80
C LYS A 71 0.70 11.96 12.63
N GLY A 72 1.43 12.46 11.64
CA GLY A 72 2.81 12.09 11.40
C GLY A 72 3.33 12.67 10.09
N PRO A 73 4.56 12.32 9.67
CA PRO A 73 5.14 12.85 8.45
C PRO A 73 4.28 12.50 7.23
N ALA A 74 4.01 13.49 6.40
CA ALA A 74 3.25 13.33 5.17
C ALA A 74 3.98 12.41 4.20
N VAL A 75 3.24 11.57 3.48
CA VAL A 75 3.73 10.91 2.27
C VAL A 75 2.75 11.09 1.14
N GLU A 76 3.28 11.40 -0.04
CA GLU A 76 2.47 11.58 -1.24
C GLU A 76 1.90 10.23 -1.69
N PRO A 77 0.56 10.09 -1.76
CA PRO A 77 -0.06 8.87 -2.25
C PRO A 77 0.27 8.63 -3.73
N LEU A 78 0.26 7.38 -4.17
CA LEU A 78 0.46 7.02 -5.58
C LEU A 78 -0.55 7.69 -6.53
N PHE A 79 -1.71 8.09 -6.01
CA PHE A 79 -2.71 8.81 -6.78
C PHE A 79 -3.54 9.73 -5.88
N LYS A 80 -3.94 10.89 -6.40
CA LYS A 80 -4.65 11.94 -5.65
C LYS A 80 -5.97 11.51 -4.98
N THR A 81 -6.62 10.46 -5.47
CA THR A 81 -7.86 9.92 -4.88
C THR A 81 -7.64 8.71 -3.98
N ALA A 82 -6.39 8.33 -3.67
CA ALA A 82 -6.11 7.16 -2.84
C ALA A 82 -6.77 7.27 -1.46
N THR A 83 -6.65 8.41 -0.78
CA THR A 83 -7.24 8.65 0.55
C THR A 83 -8.76 8.55 0.54
N TYR A 84 -9.41 8.97 -0.54
CA TYR A 84 -10.85 8.78 -0.75
C TYR A 84 -11.21 7.29 -0.92
N ALA A 85 -10.41 6.53 -1.66
CA ALA A 85 -10.68 5.13 -1.98
C ALA A 85 -10.47 4.20 -0.77
N VAL A 86 -9.36 4.36 -0.03
CA VAL A 86 -9.02 3.51 1.12
C VAL A 86 -9.99 3.64 2.29
N ARG A 87 -10.73 4.76 2.38
CA ARG A 87 -11.83 4.91 3.36
C ARG A 87 -13.02 3.99 3.10
N ARG A 88 -13.20 3.55 1.87
CA ARG A 88 -14.37 2.78 1.41
C ARG A 88 -14.05 1.30 1.23
N ASP A 89 -12.78 0.98 1.08
CA ASP A 89 -12.32 -0.37 0.79
C ASP A 89 -11.09 -0.69 1.66
N LYS A 90 -11.31 -1.58 2.63
CA LYS A 90 -10.28 -2.03 3.58
C LYS A 90 -9.21 -2.89 2.91
N GLU A 91 -9.57 -3.64 1.88
CA GLU A 91 -8.64 -4.51 1.16
C GLU A 91 -7.72 -3.65 0.30
N LEU A 92 -8.28 -2.67 -0.41
CA LEU A 92 -7.49 -1.67 -1.13
C LEU A 92 -6.57 -0.90 -0.17
N TYR A 93 -7.06 -0.55 1.02
CA TYR A 93 -6.25 0.11 2.03
C TYR A 93 -5.04 -0.74 2.43
N ALA A 94 -5.24 -2.01 2.76
CA ALA A 94 -4.15 -2.92 3.11
C ALA A 94 -3.10 -3.00 2.00
N MET A 95 -3.55 -3.21 0.76
CA MET A 95 -2.63 -3.29 -0.38
C MET A 95 -1.83 -2.00 -0.59
N LEU A 96 -2.48 -0.82 -0.55
CA LEU A 96 -1.77 0.44 -0.75
C LEU A 96 -0.81 0.76 0.41
N ALA A 97 -1.16 0.41 1.65
CA ALA A 97 -0.26 0.55 2.79
C ALA A 97 0.98 -0.36 2.66
N LEU A 98 0.80 -1.61 2.22
CA LEU A 98 1.90 -2.54 1.95
C LEU A 98 2.80 -2.04 0.80
N VAL A 99 2.20 -1.44 -0.23
CA VAL A 99 2.95 -0.83 -1.33
C VAL A 99 3.83 0.32 -0.81
N ASP A 100 3.32 1.16 0.08
CA ASP A 100 4.12 2.22 0.71
C ASP A 100 5.24 1.65 1.60
N ALA A 101 4.99 0.56 2.33
CA ALA A 101 5.99 -0.14 3.11
C ALA A 101 7.14 -0.70 2.23
N ILE A 102 6.83 -1.18 1.02
CA ILE A 102 7.84 -1.59 0.03
C ILE A 102 8.62 -0.36 -0.48
N ARG A 103 7.91 0.75 -0.72
CA ARG A 103 8.46 1.97 -1.29
C ARG A 103 9.40 2.73 -0.35
N LEU A 104 9.08 2.76 0.95
CA LEU A 104 9.69 3.63 1.96
C LEU A 104 10.40 2.89 3.09
N GLY A 105 10.07 1.62 3.29
CA GLY A 105 10.60 0.83 4.40
C GLY A 105 12.06 0.43 4.24
N HIS A 106 12.65 -0.03 5.35
CA HIS A 106 13.96 -0.65 5.35
C HIS A 106 13.95 -2.03 4.67
N PRO A 107 15.10 -2.61 4.27
CA PRO A 107 15.14 -3.89 3.55
C PRO A 107 14.37 -5.04 4.22
N ARG A 108 14.34 -5.09 5.55
CA ARG A 108 13.58 -6.12 6.29
C ARG A 108 12.07 -5.90 6.18
N GLU A 109 11.64 -4.67 6.43
CA GLU A 109 10.27 -4.20 6.29
C GLU A 109 9.74 -4.43 4.88
N SER A 110 10.43 -3.95 3.86
CA SER A 110 10.03 -4.10 2.47
C SER A 110 9.88 -5.57 2.07
N LYS A 111 10.73 -6.46 2.60
CA LYS A 111 10.61 -7.91 2.38
C LYS A 111 9.31 -8.46 2.97
N VAL A 112 9.01 -8.16 4.23
CA VAL A 112 7.77 -8.61 4.89
C VAL A 112 6.54 -8.05 4.18
N ALA A 113 6.58 -6.77 3.79
CA ALA A 113 5.49 -6.15 3.05
C ALA A 113 5.26 -6.80 1.68
N ALA A 114 6.34 -7.16 0.96
CA ALA A 114 6.25 -7.90 -0.30
C ALA A 114 5.62 -9.29 -0.11
N GLU A 115 6.01 -10.02 0.93
CA GLU A 115 5.43 -11.32 1.25
C GLU A 115 3.91 -11.22 1.50
N GLN A 116 3.46 -10.23 2.29
CA GLN A 116 2.03 -10.02 2.55
C GLN A 116 1.27 -9.53 1.32
N LEU A 117 1.83 -8.59 0.57
CA LEU A 117 1.21 -8.07 -0.66
C LEU A 117 0.99 -9.20 -1.67
N SER A 118 1.92 -10.15 -1.75
CA SER A 118 1.77 -11.33 -2.61
C SER A 118 0.53 -12.14 -2.25
N GLN A 119 0.19 -12.25 -0.95
CA GLN A 119 -1.00 -12.99 -0.52
C GLN A 119 -2.28 -12.29 -0.94
N HIS A 120 -2.38 -10.97 -0.76
CA HIS A 120 -3.53 -10.18 -1.23
C HIS A 120 -3.75 -10.34 -2.74
N LEU A 121 -2.67 -10.16 -3.51
CA LEU A 121 -2.71 -10.22 -4.97
C LEU A 121 -2.99 -11.63 -5.52
N MET A 122 -2.45 -12.68 -4.88
CA MET A 122 -2.60 -14.06 -5.35
C MET A 122 -3.84 -14.77 -4.81
N THR A 123 -4.46 -14.30 -3.72
CA THR A 123 -5.70 -14.89 -3.19
C THR A 123 -6.88 -14.65 -4.14
N GLY A 124 -6.96 -13.47 -4.76
CA GLY A 124 -7.89 -13.19 -5.87
C GLY A 124 -7.58 -13.92 -7.19
N ALA A 125 -6.50 -14.70 -7.24
CA ALA A 125 -6.14 -15.56 -8.37
C ALA A 125 -6.49 -17.06 -8.14
N ARG A 126 -6.75 -17.48 -6.89
CA ARG A 126 -7.06 -18.88 -6.53
C ARG A 126 -8.55 -19.24 -6.51
N SER A 127 -9.45 -18.27 -6.66
CA SER A 127 -10.90 -18.54 -6.80
C SER A 127 -11.32 -18.87 -8.24
N GLN A 128 -10.48 -19.58 -8.99
CA GLN A 128 -10.76 -20.12 -10.32
C GLN A 128 -10.29 -21.56 -10.43
#